data_AF-A0A526QEM8-F1
#
_entry.id   AF-A0A526QEM8-F1
#
_cell.length_a   1.000
_cell.length_b   1.000
_cell.length_c   1.000
_cell.angle_alpha   90.00
_cell.angle_beta   90.00
_cell.angle_gamma   90.00
#
_symmetry.space_group_name_H-M   'P 1'
#
loop_
_entity.id
_entity.type
_entity.pdbx_description
1 polymer ?
#
loop_
_entity_poly.entity_id
_entity_poly.type
_entity_poly.pdbx_seq_one_letter_code
_entity_poly.pdbx_strand_id
1 'polypeptide(L)'
;MTDAAGVIDRAMGALIGGALGDALGMPTQLLSPGRIAELYGHVDDFVAPVDDHPVSKGLEAGTITDDTEQALLLGRILVGSGDRFDHTRWVNALLDWERGVKA
;
A
#
# COMPACT_ATOMS: atom_id res chain seq x y z
N MET A 1 -18.83 14.41 20.37
CA MET A 1 -18.36 15.19 19.20
C MET A 1 -16.87 14.99 19.11
N THR A 2 -16.37 14.38 18.03
CA THR A 2 -14.93 14.33 17.78
C THR A 2 -14.49 15.73 17.36
N ASP A 3 -13.52 16.32 18.05
CA ASP A 3 -12.92 17.59 17.64
C ASP A 3 -12.05 17.40 16.38
N ALA A 4 -11.60 18.50 15.78
CA ALA A 4 -10.79 18.45 14.57
C ALA A 4 -9.51 17.62 14.77
N ALA A 5 -8.92 17.65 15.97
CA ALA A 5 -7.74 16.87 16.30
C ALA A 5 -8.03 15.36 16.25
N GLY A 6 -9.13 14.91 16.84
CA GLY A 6 -9.54 13.50 16.80
C GLY A 6 -9.95 13.01 15.40
N VAL A 7 -10.42 13.90 14.52
CA VAL A 7 -10.68 13.54 13.11
C VAL A 7 -9.37 13.38 12.35
N ILE A 8 -8.43 14.31 12.53
CA ILE A 8 -7.10 14.23 11.89
C ILE A 8 -6.35 12.98 12.36
N ASP A 9 -6.37 12.69 13.66
CA ASP A 9 -5.73 11.50 14.23
C ASP A 9 -6.26 10.21 13.59
N ARG A 10 -7.59 10.08 13.46
CA ARG A 10 -8.21 8.92 12.78
C ARG A 10 -7.87 8.84 11.31
N ALA A 11 -7.82 9.97 10.59
CA ALA A 11 -7.46 10.00 9.18
C ALA A 11 -5.99 9.59 8.98
N MET A 12 -5.09 10.10 9.82
CA MET A 12 -3.68 9.70 9.83
C MET A 12 -3.50 8.23 10.19
N GLY A 13 -4.19 7.75 11.22
CA GLY A 13 -4.19 6.35 11.62
C GLY A 13 -4.68 5.42 10.50
N ALA A 14 -5.69 5.84 9.72
CA ALA A 14 -6.17 5.06 8.58
C ALA A 14 -5.13 4.98 7.45
N LEU A 15 -4.50 6.11 7.10
CA LEU A 15 -3.49 6.14 6.02
C LEU A 15 -2.21 5.41 6.42
N ILE A 16 -1.69 5.67 7.63
CA ILE A 16 -0.48 5.01 8.15
C ILE A 16 -0.77 3.53 8.39
N GLY A 17 -1.89 3.19 9.02
CA GLY A 17 -2.28 1.80 9.26
C GLY A 17 -2.46 1.00 7.97
N GLY A 18 -3.00 1.62 6.93
CA GLY A 18 -3.06 1.02 5.59
C GLY A 18 -1.67 0.69 5.04
N ALA A 19 -0.74 1.66 5.10
CA ALA A 19 0.64 1.46 4.65
C ALA A 19 1.41 0.40 5.46
N LEU A 20 1.19 0.36 6.78
CA LEU A 20 1.76 -0.68 7.64
C LEU A 20 1.21 -2.07 7.28
N GLY A 21 -0.10 -2.17 7.03
CA GLY A 21 -0.75 -3.42 6.66
C GLY A 21 -0.30 -3.95 5.29
N ASP A 22 -0.16 -3.05 4.31
CA ASP A 22 0.43 -3.33 3.01
C ASP A 22 1.86 -3.90 3.17
N ALA A 23 2.75 -3.14 3.82
CA ALA A 23 4.15 -3.55 3.99
C ALA A 23 4.32 -4.85 4.82
N LEU A 24 3.45 -5.10 5.81
CA LEU A 24 3.42 -6.38 6.55
C LEU A 24 2.92 -7.55 5.69
N GLY A 25 1.95 -7.29 4.80
CA GLY A 25 1.36 -8.29 3.92
C GLY A 25 2.23 -8.64 2.72
N MET A 26 3.03 -7.68 2.23
CA MET A 26 3.84 -7.77 1.02
C MET A 26 4.67 -9.07 0.88
N PRO A 27 5.33 -9.61 1.94
CA PRO A 27 6.12 -10.85 1.85
C PRO A 27 5.31 -12.14 1.83
N THR A 28 4.01 -12.05 2.16
CA THR A 28 3.10 -13.19 2.37
C THR A 28 2.00 -13.29 1.31
N GLN A 29 1.89 -12.30 0.43
CA GLN A 29 0.88 -12.28 -0.62
C GLN A 29 1.00 -13.49 -1.55
N LEU A 30 -0.15 -14.00 -2.00
CA LEU A 30 -0.26 -15.23 -2.82
C LEU A 30 0.20 -16.53 -2.14
N LEU A 31 0.66 -16.49 -0.89
CA LEU A 31 1.04 -17.68 -0.13
C LEU A 31 -0.12 -18.22 0.70
N SER A 32 -0.17 -19.53 0.89
CA SER A 32 -1.11 -20.15 1.83
C SER A 32 -0.63 -19.97 3.27
N PRO A 33 -1.54 -20.00 4.27
CA PRO A 33 -1.13 -19.94 5.68
C PRO A 33 -0.09 -21.00 6.08
N GLY A 34 -0.19 -22.21 5.53
CA GLY A 34 0.80 -23.27 5.77
C GLY A 34 2.17 -22.93 5.20
N ARG A 35 2.22 -22.32 4.01
CA ARG A 35 3.48 -21.87 3.40
C ARG A 35 4.08 -20.68 4.14
N ILE A 36 3.25 -19.75 4.61
CA ILE A 36 3.70 -18.62 5.46
C ILE A 36 4.34 -19.17 6.75
N ALA A 37 3.69 -20.12 7.42
CA ALA A 37 4.22 -20.74 8.63
C ALA A 37 5.54 -21.50 8.39
N GLU A 38 5.69 -22.15 7.23
CA GLU A 38 6.92 -22.85 6.85
C GLU A 38 8.08 -21.88 6.58
N LEU A 39 7.82 -20.77 5.88
CA LEU A 39 8.85 -19.83 5.45
C LEU A 39 9.24 -18.82 6.54
N TYR A 40 8.25 -18.31 7.26
CA TYR A 40 8.40 -17.16 8.16
C TYR A 40 7.97 -17.46 9.60
N GLY A 41 7.28 -18.58 9.85
CA GLY A 41 6.65 -18.83 11.14
C GLY A 41 5.46 -17.89 11.38
N HIS A 42 5.50 -17.13 12.47
CA HIS A 42 4.52 -16.07 12.74
C HIS A 42 5.11 -14.73 12.31
N VAL A 43 4.39 -13.99 11.45
CA VAL A 43 4.81 -12.67 11.00
C VAL A 43 4.26 -11.62 11.96
N ASP A 44 5.13 -11.05 12.78
CA ASP A 44 4.84 -9.98 13.74
C ASP A 44 5.69 -8.72 13.58
N ASP A 45 6.57 -8.70 12.56
CA ASP A 45 7.39 -7.55 12.15
C ASP A 45 7.56 -7.54 10.63
N PHE A 46 8.16 -6.48 10.08
CA PHE A 46 8.52 -6.40 8.68
C PHE A 46 9.62 -7.42 8.33
N VAL A 47 9.32 -8.28 7.37
CA VAL A 47 10.26 -9.27 6.84
C VAL A 47 10.48 -9.05 5.36
N ALA A 48 11.65 -9.43 4.87
CA ALA A 48 11.89 -9.43 3.43
C ALA A 48 11.18 -10.65 2.79
N PRO A 49 10.65 -10.51 1.57
CA PRO A 49 10.14 -11.63 0.80
C PRO A 49 11.27 -12.63 0.48
N VAL A 50 10.94 -13.91 0.45
CA VAL A 50 11.88 -14.95 0.00
C VAL A 50 12.34 -14.73 -1.45
N ASP A 51 13.54 -15.22 -1.77
CA ASP A 51 14.19 -15.01 -3.08
C ASP A 51 13.41 -15.57 -4.28
N ASP A 52 12.49 -16.51 -4.06
CA ASP A 52 11.62 -17.10 -5.07
C ASP A 52 10.16 -16.63 -4.96
N HIS A 53 9.91 -15.56 -4.20
CA HIS A 53 8.57 -15.00 -4.04
C HIS A 53 7.98 -14.58 -5.42
N PRO A 54 6.72 -14.93 -5.73
CA PRO A 54 6.17 -14.80 -7.08
C PRO A 54 6.11 -13.36 -7.63
N VAL A 55 5.88 -12.37 -6.75
CA VAL A 55 5.67 -10.97 -7.16
C VAL A 55 6.57 -9.97 -6.42
N SER A 56 6.76 -10.16 -5.11
CA SER A 56 7.60 -9.28 -4.27
C SER A 56 9.11 -9.53 -4.29
N LYS A 57 9.62 -10.46 -5.12
CA LYS A 57 11.05 -10.81 -5.09
C LYS A 57 11.94 -9.57 -5.24
N GLY A 58 12.91 -9.43 -4.33
CA GLY A 58 13.91 -8.36 -4.36
C GLY A 58 13.47 -7.05 -3.70
N LEU A 59 12.25 -6.97 -3.17
CA LEU A 59 11.84 -5.88 -2.30
C LEU A 59 12.48 -6.01 -0.92
N GLU A 60 12.72 -4.88 -0.26
CA GLU A 60 13.21 -4.83 1.11
C GLU A 60 12.07 -5.03 2.12
N ALA A 61 12.42 -5.41 3.35
CA ALA A 61 11.46 -5.48 4.44
C ALA A 61 10.84 -4.09 4.69
N GLY A 62 9.51 -4.02 4.78
CA GLY A 62 8.80 -2.75 5.02
C GLY A 62 8.50 -1.94 3.75
N THR A 63 8.87 -2.43 2.56
CA THR A 63 8.47 -1.80 1.30
C THR A 63 6.95 -1.90 1.10
N ILE A 64 6.32 -0.76 0.90
CA ILE A 64 4.91 -0.64 0.47
C ILE A 64 4.73 -1.12 -0.98
N THR A 65 3.52 -1.54 -1.36
CA THR A 65 3.19 -1.95 -2.73
C THR A 65 2.23 -0.97 -3.40
N ASP A 66 1.68 -1.42 -4.52
CA ASP A 66 0.70 -0.70 -5.32
C ASP A 66 -0.53 -0.27 -4.52
N ASP A 67 -0.92 -1.00 -3.47
CA ASP A 67 -2.00 -0.64 -2.55
C ASP A 67 -1.79 0.76 -1.95
N THR A 68 -0.64 1.01 -1.31
CA THR A 68 -0.35 2.32 -0.71
C THR A 68 -0.04 3.37 -1.77
N GLU A 69 0.70 3.01 -2.81
CA GLU A 69 1.09 3.95 -3.86
C GLU A 69 -0.13 4.52 -4.59
N GLN A 70 -1.07 3.66 -4.99
CA GLN A 70 -2.31 4.07 -5.65
C GLN A 70 -3.28 4.77 -4.69
N ALA A 71 -3.33 4.39 -3.41
CA ALA A 71 -4.12 5.11 -2.40
C ALA A 71 -3.64 6.56 -2.23
N LEU A 72 -2.33 6.78 -2.12
CA LEU A 72 -1.74 8.11 -2.06
C LEU A 72 -1.92 8.89 -3.37
N LEU A 73 -1.85 8.20 -4.51
CA LEU A 73 -2.12 8.80 -5.81
C LEU A 73 -3.57 9.31 -5.91
N LEU A 74 -4.54 8.49 -5.54
CA LEU A 74 -5.95 8.86 -5.48
C LEU A 74 -6.17 10.02 -4.50
N GLY A 75 -5.55 9.98 -3.32
CA GLY A 75 -5.59 11.06 -2.34
C GLY A 75 -5.14 12.40 -2.92
N ARG A 76 -4.05 12.42 -3.69
CA ARG A 76 -3.58 13.62 -4.40
C ARG A 76 -4.59 14.11 -5.44
N ILE A 77 -5.26 13.21 -6.15
CA ILE A 77 -6.33 13.60 -7.09
C ILE A 77 -7.53 14.19 -6.34
N LEU A 78 -7.96 13.60 -5.23
CA LEU A 78 -9.08 14.08 -4.44
C LEU A 78 -8.80 15.48 -3.87
N VAL A 79 -7.62 15.71 -3.28
CA VAL A 79 -7.22 17.02 -2.74
C VAL A 79 -7.05 18.06 -3.84
N GLY A 80 -6.54 17.65 -5.01
CA GLY A 80 -6.35 18.52 -6.16
C GLY A 80 -7.61 18.72 -7.02
N SER A 81 -8.68 17.99 -6.75
CA SER A 81 -9.99 18.16 -7.39
C SER A 81 -10.75 19.27 -6.67
N GLY A 82 -11.45 20.12 -7.42
CA GLY A 82 -12.38 21.09 -6.84
C GLY A 82 -13.68 20.41 -6.40
N ASP A 83 -14.83 21.00 -6.73
CA ASP A 83 -16.14 20.47 -6.33
C ASP A 83 -16.53 19.12 -6.98
N ARG A 84 -15.71 18.61 -7.92
CA ARG A 84 -15.98 17.37 -8.66
C ARG A 84 -14.71 16.57 -8.85
N PHE A 85 -14.86 15.24 -8.74
CA PHE A 85 -13.77 14.30 -9.02
C PHE A 85 -13.32 14.38 -10.48
N ASP A 86 -12.03 14.63 -10.70
CA ASP A 86 -11.43 14.65 -12.03
C ASP A 86 -11.06 13.23 -12.49
N HIS A 87 -12.02 12.57 -13.15
CA HIS A 87 -11.85 11.20 -13.63
C HIS A 87 -10.74 11.06 -14.67
N THR A 88 -10.59 12.06 -15.57
CA THR A 88 -9.54 12.03 -16.60
C THR A 88 -8.16 12.12 -15.99
N ARG A 89 -7.97 13.01 -15.02
CA ARG A 89 -6.71 13.12 -14.28
C ARG A 89 -6.40 11.86 -13.49
N TRP A 90 -7.40 11.22 -12.89
CA TRP A 90 -7.22 9.93 -12.20
C TRP A 90 -6.72 8.84 -13.14
N VAL A 91 -7.38 8.63 -14.27
CA VAL A 91 -7.00 7.60 -15.25
C VAL A 91 -5.59 7.84 -15.78
N ASN A 92 -5.26 9.09 -16.13
CA ASN A 92 -3.92 9.42 -16.62
C ASN A 92 -2.84 9.18 -15.57
N ALA A 93 -3.12 9.53 -14.30
CA ALA A 93 -2.19 9.30 -13.19
C ALA A 93 -1.91 7.80 -12.97
N LEU A 94 -2.92 6.94 -13.05
CA LEU A 94 -2.73 5.48 -12.97
C LEU A 94 -1.88 4.95 -14.13
N LEU A 95 -2.14 5.42 -15.36
CA LEU A 95 -1.36 5.02 -16.53
C LEU A 95 0.11 5.45 -16.44
N ASP A 96 0.37 6.64 -15.88
CA ASP A 96 1.74 7.13 -15.63
C ASP A 96 2.45 6.32 -14.54
N TRP A 97 1.75 6.00 -13.44
CA TRP A 97 2.27 5.15 -12.38
C TRP A 97 2.63 3.74 -12.91
N GLU A 98 1.74 3.10 -13.66
CA GLU A 98 1.96 1.78 -14.28
C GLU A 98 3.18 1.79 -15.22
N ARG A 99 3.39 2.88 -15.96
CA ARG A 99 4.59 3.06 -16.80
C ARG A 99 5.88 3.14 -15.97
N GLY A 100 5.82 3.79 -14.81
CA GLY A 100 6.95 3.91 -13.89
C GLY A 100 7.33 2.57 -13.24
N VAL A 101 6.37 1.74 -12.89
CA VAL A 101 6.60 0.40 -12.29
C VAL A 101 7.29 -0.56 -13.27
N LYS A 102 7.04 -0.43 -14.57
CA LYS A 102 7.63 -1.30 -15.61
C LYS A 102 9.05 -0.90 -16.06
N ALA A 103 9.53 0.27 -15.63
CA ALA A 103 10.82 0.84 -16.06
C ALA A 103 11.98 0.35 -15.18
#